data_AF-K1SNS1-F1
#
_entry.id   AF-K1SNS1-F1
#
_cell.length_a   1.000
_cell.length_b   1.000
_cell.length_c   1.000
_cell.angle_alpha   90.00
_cell.angle_beta   90.00
_cell.angle_gamma   90.00
#
_symmetry.space_group_name_H-M   'P 1'
#
loop_
_entity.id
_entity.type
_entity.pdbx_description
1 polymer ?
#
loop_
_entity_poly.entity_id
_entity_poly.type
_entity_poly.pdbx_seq_one_letter_code
_entity_poly.pdbx_strand_id
1 'polypeptide(L)' 'MELYSGQINKLIEELAALPGIGSKSAQRLAFHLINMPKERVDRLANVMIEARANVRYCKECY' A
#
# COMPACT_ATOMS: atom_id res chain seq x y z
N MET A 1 1.35 5.30 22.26
CA MET A 1 0.27 5.56 21.29
C MET A 1 -0.10 4.22 20.67
N GLU A 2 -0.77 3.36 21.43
CA GLU A 2 -1.37 2.13 20.91
C GLU A 2 -2.87 2.36 20.84
N LEU A 3 -3.33 2.98 19.75
CA LEU A 3 -4.75 3.32 19.58
C LEU A 3 -5.42 2.55 18.44
N TYR A 4 -4.73 1.57 17.85
CA TYR A 4 -5.23 0.86 16.69
C TYR A 4 -4.86 -0.63 16.71
N SER A 5 -5.74 -1.48 16.14
CA SER A 5 -5.49 -2.92 16.06
C SER A 5 -4.13 -3.20 15.42
N GLY A 6 -3.44 -4.26 15.83
CA GLY A 6 -2.10 -4.57 15.32
C GLY A 6 -2.01 -4.68 13.79
N GLN A 7 -3.14 -4.90 13.10
CA GLN A 7 -3.20 -4.99 11.64
C GLN A 7 -3.10 -3.63 10.94
N ILE A 8 -3.72 -2.58 11.48
CA ILE A 8 -3.66 -1.26 10.84
C ILE A 8 -2.33 -0.56 11.12
N ASN A 9 -1.68 -0.82 12.26
CA ASN A 9 -0.31 -0.34 12.49
C ASN A 9 0.66 -0.91 11.45
N LYS A 10 0.56 -2.21 11.12
CA LYS A 10 1.33 -2.83 10.04
C LYS A 10 1.07 -2.15 8.70
N LEU A 11 -0.20 -1.88 8.37
CA LEU A 11 -0.53 -1.17 7.13
C LEU A 11 0.10 0.24 7.08
N ILE A 12 0.11 0.96 8.21
CA ILE A 12 0.74 2.28 8.31
C ILE A 12 2.24 2.18 8.11
N GLU A 13 2.90 1.19 8.72
CA GLU A 13 4.34 0.96 8.58
C GLU A 13 4.74 0.68 7.13
N GLU A 14 4.03 -0.25 6.46
CA GLU A 14 4.27 -0.59 5.05
C GLU A 14 4.05 0.62 4.12
N LEU A 15 3.00 1.40 4.36
CA LEU A 15 2.74 2.62 3.57
C LEU A 15 3.79 3.71 3.83
N ALA A 16 4.30 3.84 5.06
CA ALA A 16 5.33 4.82 5.41
C ALA A 16 6.71 4.46 4.87
N ALA A 17 6.95 3.19 4.52
CA ALA A 17 8.19 2.75 3.88
C ALA A 17 8.29 3.19 2.40
N LEU A 18 7.17 3.63 1.80
CA LEU A 18 7.16 4.09 0.42
C LEU A 18 7.80 5.48 0.27
N PRO A 19 8.56 5.71 -0.82
CA PRO A 19 9.20 7.00 -1.05
C PRO A 19 8.15 8.11 -1.15
N GLY A 20 8.34 9.19 -0.38
CA GLY A 20 7.44 10.35 -0.37
C GLY A 20 6.22 10.23 0.57
N ILE A 21 6.08 9.14 1.33
CA ILE A 21 4.97 8.95 2.27
C ILE A 21 5.50 8.97 3.72
N GLY A 22 5.31 10.10 4.42
CA GLY A 22 5.62 10.19 5.85
C GLY A 22 4.56 9.54 6.75
N SER A 23 4.89 9.30 8.02
CA SER A 23 4.02 8.62 9.02
C SER A 23 2.59 9.18 9.11
N LYS A 24 2.44 10.51 9.13
CA LYS A 24 1.11 11.17 9.13
C LYS A 24 0.34 10.89 7.83
N SER A 25 1.01 10.85 6.69
CA SER A 25 0.37 10.57 5.40
C SER A 25 0.00 9.10 5.29
N ALA A 26 0.89 8.20 5.70
CA ALA A 26 0.62 6.76 5.78
C ALA A 26 -0.58 6.45 6.67
N GLN A 27 -0.68 7.10 7.83
CA GLN A 27 -1.85 6.99 8.71
C GLN A 27 -3.14 7.38 8.00
N ARG A 28 -3.17 8.54 7.33
CA ARG A 28 -4.37 8.98 6.58
C ARG A 28 -4.74 7.99 5.47
N LEU A 29 -3.76 7.47 4.74
CA LEU A 29 -3.98 6.48 3.69
C LEU A 29 -4.51 5.15 4.25
N ALA A 30 -3.96 4.66 5.36
CA ALA A 30 -4.42 3.45 6.01
C ALA A 30 -5.91 3.55 6.40
N PHE A 31 -6.33 4.64 7.04
CA PHE A 31 -7.76 4.85 7.35
C PHE A 31 -8.63 4.99 6.11
N HIS A 32 -8.12 5.62 5.05
CA HIS A 32 -8.84 5.70 3.79
C HIS A 32 -9.08 4.32 3.18
N LEU A 33 -8.07 3.44 3.19
CA LEU A 33 -8.17 2.07 2.67
C LEU A 33 -9.14 1.22 3.49
N ILE A 34 -9.12 1.32 4.83
CA ILE A 34 -10.05 0.58 5.70
C ILE A 34 -11.51 1.00 5.48
N ASN A 35 -11.76 2.27 5.14
CA ASN A 35 -13.10 2.78 4.87
C ASN A 35 -13.55 2.57 3.41
N MET A 36 -12.72 1.96 2.56
CA MET A 36 -13.03 1.72 1.15
C MET A 36 -13.80 0.40 1.00
N PRO A 37 -14.66 0.24 -0.04
CA PRO A 37 -15.27 -1.05 -0.33
C PRO A 37 -14.23 -2.16 -0.49
N LYS A 38 -14.52 -3.34 0.06
CA LYS A 38 -13.59 -4.48 0.07
C LYS A 38 -13.09 -4.83 -1.34
N GLU A 39 -13.97 -4.80 -2.32
CA GLU A 39 -13.66 -5.14 -3.71
C GLU A 39 -12.63 -4.18 -4.33
N ARG A 40 -12.61 -2.92 -3.87
CA ARG A 40 -11.62 -1.92 -4.32
C ARG A 40 -10.26 -2.17 -3.69
N VAL A 41 -10.23 -2.53 -2.40
CA VAL A 41 -8.99 -2.87 -1.70
C VAL A 41 -8.36 -4.12 -2.30
N ASP A 42 -9.17 -5.17 -2.52
CA ASP A 42 -8.71 -6.42 -3.14
C ASP A 42 -8.16 -6.18 -4.55
N ARG A 43 -8.84 -5.35 -5.35
CA ARG A 43 -8.36 -4.97 -6.69
C ARG A 43 -7.02 -4.23 -6.63
N LEU A 44 -6.86 -3.28 -5.70
CA LEU A 44 -5.61 -2.53 -5.55
C LEU A 44 -4.46 -3.48 -5.19
N ALA A 45 -4.65 -4.38 -4.24
CA ALA A 45 -3.65 -5.36 -3.84
C ALA A 45 -3.25 -6.29 -5.01
N ASN A 46 -4.24 -6.78 -5.77
CA ASN A 46 -3.97 -7.65 -6.92
C ASN A 46 -3.18 -6.92 -8.01
N VAL A 47 -3.53 -5.68 -8.33
CA VAL A 47 -2.79 -4.88 -9.33
C VAL A 47 -1.33 -4.67 -8.90
N MET A 48 -1.06 -4.45 -7.61
CA MET A 48 0.30 -4.32 -7.10
C MET A 48 1.12 -5.62 -7.28
N ILE A 49 0.51 -6.76 -6.97
CA ILE A 49 1.13 -8.09 -7.13
C ILE A 49 1.42 -8.38 -8.60
N GLU A 50 0.42 -8.17 -9.48
CA GLU A 50 0.54 -8.40 -10.91
C GLU A 50 1.59 -7.48 -11.55
N ALA A 51 1.62 -6.20 -11.18
CA ALA A 51 2.62 -5.26 -11.67
C ALA A 51 4.03 -5.72 -11.28
N ARG A 52 4.25 -6.13 -10.03
CA ARG A 52 5.56 -6.67 -9.60
C ARG A 52 5.94 -7.93 -10.37
N ALA A 53 4.98 -8.82 -10.65
CA ALA A 53 5.23 -10.07 -11.34
C ALA A 53 5.51 -9.89 -12.84
N ASN A 54 4.84 -8.95 -13.50
CA ASN A 54 4.79 -8.84 -14.96
C ASN A 54 5.60 -7.67 -15.53
N VAL A 55 5.93 -6.63 -14.75
CA VAL A 55 6.79 -5.55 -15.25
C VAL A 55 8.17 -6.12 -15.54
N ARG A 56 8.65 -5.86 -16.76
CA ARG A 56 9.96 -6.27 -17.27
C ARG A 56 10.65 -5.05 -17.83
N TYR A 57 11.96 -5.04 -17.67
CA TYR A 57 12.81 -4.08 -18.35
C TYR A 57 12.88 -4.40 -19.84
N CYS A 58 12.92 -3.34 -20.66
CA CYS A 58 13.11 -3.50 -22.09
C CYS A 58 14.48 -4.12 -22.35
N LYS A 59 14.56 -5.10 -23.26
CA LYS A 59 15.82 -5.78 -23.58
C LYS A 59 16.81 -4.90 -24.36
N GLU A 60 16.35 -3.78 -24.91
CA GLU A 60 17.15 -2.92 -25.79
C GLU A 60 17.72 -1.69 -25.08
N CYS A 61 17.06 -1.16 -24.05
CA CYS A 61 17.40 0.14 -23.47
C CYS A 61 17.59 0.18 -21.95
N TYR A 62 17.31 -0.92 -21.24
CA TYR A 62 17.53 -1.04 -19.80
C TYR A 62 18.59 -2.08 -19.47
#